data_AF-A0A1M4PRG8-F1
#
_entry.id   AF-A0A1M4PRG8-F1
#
_cell.length_a   1.000
_cell.length_b   1.000
_cell.length_c   1.000
_cell.angle_alpha   90.00
_cell.angle_beta   90.00
_cell.angle_gamma   90.00
#
_symmetry.space_group_name_H-M   'P 1'
#
loop_
_entity.id
_entity.type
_entity.pdbx_description
1 polymer ?
#
loop_
_entity_poly.entity_id
_entity_poly.type
_entity_poly.pdbx_seq_one_letter_code
_entity_poly.pdbx_strand_id
1 'polypeptide(L)'
;MAKSNNIGLMDRDKLLKIFEYLNERLKENQLQLEITVYGGSIMTMVYDNRPATRDIDCVFSETNIKLLDNILDLTKFTFNLSDDWINEEIKEPLKSLLKEDKETYKVYSNLKILKPKAEQLLAMKVLAARPEPAKDFIDAYILCKDLNITTRTELLDTVSDYIPLTLLGERQINFIKYLGEDLGYDWE
;
A
#
# COMPACT_ATOMS: atom_id res chain seq x y z
N MET A 1 -18.11 20.33 21.26
CA MET A 1 -17.15 19.19 21.12
C MET A 1 -17.58 18.38 19.92
N ALA A 2 -17.01 18.67 18.74
CA ALA A 2 -17.30 17.91 17.54
C ALA A 2 -16.60 16.55 17.69
N LYS A 3 -17.37 15.47 17.85
CA LYS A 3 -16.87 14.14 17.50
C LYS A 3 -16.57 14.22 16.00
N SER A 4 -15.30 14.39 15.64
CA SER A 4 -14.86 14.19 14.27
C SER A 4 -15.32 12.79 13.88
N ASN A 5 -16.26 12.70 12.94
CA ASN A 5 -16.80 11.44 12.48
C ASN A 5 -15.65 10.66 11.80
N ASN A 6 -15.02 9.73 12.53
CA ASN A 6 -14.04 8.76 12.01
C ASN A 6 -14.73 7.69 11.13
N ILE A 7 -15.72 8.08 10.34
CA ILE A 7 -16.40 7.20 9.38
C ILE A 7 -15.34 6.78 8.35
N GLY A 8 -15.25 5.48 8.08
CA GLY A 8 -14.36 4.94 7.04
C GLY A 8 -12.89 4.73 7.43
N LEU A 9 -12.40 5.20 8.58
CA LEU A 9 -11.02 4.88 9.00
C LEU A 9 -10.90 3.38 9.37
N MET A 10 -9.80 2.78 8.93
CA MET A 10 -9.45 1.39 9.11
C MET A 10 -8.06 1.27 9.74
N ASP A 11 -8.02 0.95 11.03
CA ASP A 11 -6.80 0.51 11.71
C ASP A 11 -6.47 -0.95 11.34
N ARG A 12 -5.33 -1.44 11.82
CA ARG A 12 -4.86 -2.80 11.54
C ARG A 12 -5.88 -3.87 11.96
N ASP A 13 -6.46 -3.76 13.14
CA ASP A 13 -7.41 -4.75 13.66
C ASP A 13 -8.71 -4.76 12.85
N LYS A 14 -9.19 -3.58 12.46
CA LYS A 14 -10.37 -3.44 11.59
C LYS A 14 -10.10 -4.00 10.20
N LEU A 15 -8.93 -3.76 9.61
CA LEU A 15 -8.54 -4.37 8.33
C LEU A 15 -8.53 -5.90 8.40
N LEU A 16 -7.97 -6.48 9.47
CA LEU A 16 -7.97 -7.94 9.65
C LEU A 16 -9.40 -8.51 9.76
N LYS A 17 -10.28 -7.85 10.50
CA LYS A 17 -11.71 -8.23 10.58
C LYS A 17 -12.44 -8.10 9.25
N ILE A 18 -12.14 -7.06 8.46
CA ILE A 18 -12.68 -6.88 7.11
C ILE A 18 -12.26 -8.04 6.21
N PHE A 19 -10.99 -8.44 6.23
CA PHE A 19 -10.51 -9.56 5.41
C PHE A 19 -11.08 -10.91 5.83
N GLU A 20 -11.24 -11.15 7.14
CA GLU A 20 -11.92 -12.36 7.63
C GLU A 20 -13.38 -12.39 7.18
N TYR A 21 -14.07 -11.26 7.26
CA TYR A 21 -15.44 -11.15 6.77
C TYR A 21 -15.54 -11.37 5.26
N LEU A 22 -14.65 -10.74 4.47
CA LEU A 22 -14.57 -10.95 3.03
C LEU A 22 -14.34 -12.43 2.70
N ASN A 23 -13.42 -13.10 3.42
CA ASN A 23 -13.18 -14.52 3.23
C ASN A 23 -14.45 -15.36 3.39
N GLU A 24 -15.23 -15.12 4.46
CA GLU A 24 -16.46 -15.88 4.68
C GLU A 24 -17.53 -15.57 3.62
N ARG A 25 -17.68 -14.31 3.20
CA ARG A 25 -18.60 -13.94 2.11
C ARG A 25 -18.18 -14.55 0.77
N LEU A 26 -16.89 -14.57 0.47
CA LEU A 26 -16.35 -15.25 -0.73
C LEU A 26 -16.63 -16.74 -0.69
N LYS A 27 -16.43 -17.38 0.47
CA LYS A 27 -16.71 -18.80 0.69
C LYS A 27 -18.18 -19.16 0.48
N GLU A 28 -19.10 -18.38 1.05
CA GLU A 28 -20.55 -18.58 0.89
C GLU A 28 -21.00 -18.47 -0.57
N ASN A 29 -20.32 -17.63 -1.34
CA ASN A 29 -20.60 -17.43 -2.77
C ASN A 29 -19.73 -18.32 -3.69
N GLN A 30 -18.97 -19.26 -3.12
CA GLN A 30 -18.06 -20.17 -3.84
C GLN A 30 -17.07 -19.42 -4.75
N LEU A 31 -16.68 -18.22 -4.35
CA LEU A 31 -15.74 -17.37 -5.07
C LEU A 31 -14.35 -17.51 -4.45
N GLN A 32 -13.33 -17.52 -5.31
CA GLN A 32 -11.93 -17.38 -4.93
C GLN A 32 -11.45 -15.99 -5.35
N LEU A 33 -10.70 -15.33 -4.49
CA LEU A 33 -10.15 -14.01 -4.77
C LEU A 33 -8.71 -13.94 -4.30
N GLU A 34 -7.82 -13.49 -5.19
CA GLU A 34 -6.51 -12.99 -4.81
C GLU A 34 -6.51 -11.46 -4.97
N ILE A 35 -6.03 -10.75 -3.95
CA ILE A 35 -5.81 -9.30 -4.01
C ILE A 35 -4.34 -9.01 -3.73
N THR A 36 -3.74 -8.13 -4.52
CA THR A 36 -2.45 -7.52 -4.15
C THR A 36 -2.72 -6.16 -3.57
N VAL A 37 -2.34 -5.93 -2.32
CA VAL A 37 -2.59 -4.67 -1.60
C VAL A 37 -1.34 -3.79 -1.64
N TYR A 38 -1.54 -2.49 -1.83
CA TYR A 38 -0.50 -1.49 -2.01
C TYR A 38 -0.71 -0.28 -1.07
N GLY A 39 0.20 0.70 -1.16
CA GLY A 39 -0.05 2.03 -0.62
C GLY A 39 -0.09 2.13 0.90
N GLY A 40 -0.96 3.00 1.41
CA GLY A 40 -1.04 3.33 2.85
C GLY A 40 -1.58 2.19 3.72
N SER A 41 -2.38 1.30 3.14
CA SER A 41 -2.93 0.14 3.83
C SER A 41 -1.83 -0.87 4.20
N ILE A 42 -0.83 -1.11 3.34
CA ILE A 42 0.34 -1.93 3.68
C ILE A 42 1.12 -1.31 4.85
N MET A 43 1.32 0.00 4.84
CA MET A 43 2.02 0.70 5.93
C MET A 43 1.28 0.64 7.27
N THR A 44 -0.04 0.54 7.23
CA THR A 44 -0.89 0.32 8.41
C THR A 44 -0.80 -1.14 8.90
N MET A 45 -0.83 -2.11 7.99
CA MET A 45 -0.93 -3.53 8.34
C MET A 45 0.40 -4.19 8.75
N VAL A 46 1.47 -3.87 8.03
CA VAL A 46 2.77 -4.55 8.14
C VAL A 46 3.70 -3.80 9.08
N TYR A 47 3.78 -2.48 8.93
CA TYR A 47 4.75 -1.66 9.65
C TYR A 47 4.19 -0.97 10.89
N ASP A 48 2.87 -1.04 11.13
CA ASP A 48 2.14 -0.37 12.22
C ASP A 48 2.50 1.13 12.38
N ASN A 49 2.96 1.74 11.28
CA ASN A 49 3.46 3.12 11.26
C ASN A 49 2.32 4.14 11.11
N ARG A 50 1.20 3.69 10.56
CA ARG A 50 0.03 4.51 10.36
C ARG A 50 -1.05 4.00 11.32
N PRO A 51 -1.67 4.87 12.14
CA PRO A 51 -2.72 4.44 13.05
C PRO A 51 -3.97 3.95 12.31
N ALA A 52 -4.21 4.46 11.10
CA ALA A 52 -5.30 4.03 10.24
C ALA A 52 -5.08 4.45 8.78
N THR A 53 -5.73 3.73 7.86
CA THR A 53 -5.92 4.09 6.45
C THR A 53 -7.40 4.45 6.17
N ARG A 54 -7.66 5.15 5.07
CA ARG A 54 -9.03 5.48 4.62
C ARG A 54 -9.57 4.46 3.62
N ASP A 55 -8.65 3.82 2.92
CA ASP A 55 -8.86 3.04 1.72
C ASP A 55 -7.83 1.90 1.63
N ILE A 56 -8.15 0.92 0.79
CA ILE A 56 -7.32 -0.21 0.40
C ILE A 56 -7.08 -0.10 -1.11
N ASP A 57 -5.92 0.44 -1.48
CA ASP A 57 -5.42 0.38 -2.84
C ASP A 57 -5.03 -1.06 -3.18
N CYS A 58 -5.65 -1.68 -4.18
CA CYS A 58 -5.35 -3.05 -4.53
C CYS A 58 -5.44 -3.35 -6.03
N VAL A 59 -5.02 -4.55 -6.41
CA VAL A 59 -5.31 -5.13 -7.71
C VAL A 59 -6.02 -6.46 -7.46
N PHE A 60 -7.23 -6.60 -8.02
CA PHE A 60 -7.99 -7.84 -7.95
C PHE A 60 -7.50 -8.83 -9.02
N SER A 61 -7.44 -10.11 -8.68
CA SER A 61 -7.32 -11.18 -9.67
C SER A 61 -8.59 -11.28 -10.52
N GLU A 62 -8.49 -11.94 -11.67
CA GLU A 62 -9.67 -12.29 -12.47
C GLU A 62 -10.67 -13.09 -11.63
N THR A 63 -11.92 -12.62 -11.62
CA THR A 63 -13.02 -13.24 -10.86
C THR A 63 -14.38 -12.82 -11.41
N ASN A 64 -15.47 -13.34 -10.86
CA ASN A 64 -16.81 -12.89 -11.21
C ASN A 64 -17.09 -11.51 -10.60
N ILE A 65 -16.90 -10.46 -11.39
CA ILE A 65 -17.02 -9.05 -10.96
C ILE A 65 -18.40 -8.76 -10.33
N LYS A 66 -19.50 -9.25 -10.91
CA LYS A 66 -20.84 -8.99 -10.36
C LYS A 66 -21.03 -9.57 -8.97
N LEU A 67 -20.48 -10.76 -8.72
CA LEU A 67 -20.53 -11.37 -7.39
C LEU A 67 -19.58 -10.66 -6.43
N LEU A 68 -18.39 -10.28 -6.90
CA LEU A 68 -17.44 -9.51 -6.12
C LEU A 68 -18.05 -8.17 -5.67
N ASP A 69 -18.64 -7.40 -6.58
CA ASP A 69 -19.27 -6.10 -6.27
C ASP A 69 -20.32 -6.24 -5.17
N ASN A 70 -21.20 -7.25 -5.26
CA ASN A 70 -22.20 -7.52 -4.21
C ASN A 70 -21.54 -7.83 -2.86
N ILE A 71 -20.44 -8.60 -2.85
CA ILE A 71 -19.69 -8.93 -1.62
C ILE A 71 -19.02 -7.68 -1.05
N LEU A 72 -18.43 -6.83 -1.89
CA LEU A 72 -17.80 -5.57 -1.47
C LEU A 72 -18.84 -4.59 -0.91
N ASP A 73 -20.02 -4.48 -1.52
CA ASP A 73 -21.12 -3.65 -1.03
C ASP A 73 -21.66 -4.12 0.33
N LEU A 74 -21.83 -5.43 0.51
CA LEU A 74 -22.21 -6.01 1.81
C LEU A 74 -21.14 -5.73 2.87
N THR A 75 -19.87 -5.82 2.51
CA THR A 75 -18.74 -5.54 3.42
C THR A 75 -18.72 -4.07 3.82
N LYS A 76 -18.86 -3.17 2.85
CA LYS A 76 -18.98 -1.73 3.06
C LYS A 76 -20.08 -1.39 4.05
N PHE A 77 -21.28 -1.92 3.85
CA PHE A 77 -22.41 -1.71 4.75
C PHE A 77 -22.12 -2.24 6.16
N THR A 78 -21.57 -3.45 6.27
CA THR A 78 -21.29 -4.12 7.56
C THR A 78 -20.29 -3.34 8.42
N PHE A 79 -19.27 -2.76 7.81
CA PHE A 79 -18.20 -2.05 8.51
C PHE A 79 -18.32 -0.52 8.48
N ASN A 80 -19.42 0.01 7.92
CA ASN A 80 -19.67 1.44 7.73
C ASN A 80 -18.47 2.14 7.06
N LEU A 81 -18.07 1.59 5.90
CA LEU A 81 -16.93 2.05 5.11
C LEU A 81 -17.36 3.13 4.11
N SER A 82 -16.39 3.92 3.63
CA SER A 82 -16.61 4.88 2.54
C SER A 82 -16.97 4.16 1.24
N ASP A 83 -17.49 4.90 0.25
CA ASP A 83 -17.75 4.36 -1.09
C ASP A 83 -16.49 3.83 -1.76
N ASP A 84 -15.37 4.51 -1.52
CA ASP A 84 -14.04 4.21 -2.05
C ASP A 84 -13.13 3.60 -0.96
N TRP A 85 -13.63 2.61 -0.23
CA TRP A 85 -12.83 1.94 0.81
C TRP A 85 -11.86 0.90 0.24
N ILE A 86 -12.10 0.44 -0.98
CA ILE A 86 -11.26 -0.47 -1.73
C ILE A 86 -11.36 -0.12 -3.22
N ASN A 87 -10.22 0.01 -3.90
CA ASN A 87 -10.18 0.43 -5.30
C ASN A 87 -8.95 -0.15 -6.02
N GLU A 88 -8.88 0.11 -7.33
CA GLU A 88 -7.75 -0.26 -8.18
C GLU A 88 -7.03 0.95 -8.78
N GLU A 89 -7.05 2.11 -8.10
CA GLU A 89 -6.38 3.33 -8.57
C GLU A 89 -4.86 3.14 -8.74
N ILE A 90 -4.29 2.17 -8.00
CA ILE A 90 -2.89 1.80 -8.10
C ILE A 90 -2.49 1.25 -9.49
N LYS A 91 -3.44 0.77 -10.32
CA LYS A 91 -3.14 0.23 -11.65
C LYS A 91 -2.41 1.22 -12.56
N GLU A 92 -2.75 2.50 -12.50
CA GLU A 92 -2.09 3.52 -13.31
C GLU A 92 -0.62 3.74 -12.89
N PRO A 93 -0.30 3.98 -11.60
CA PRO A 93 1.08 3.99 -11.12
C PRO A 93 1.89 2.75 -11.48
N LEU A 94 1.29 1.56 -11.43
CA LEU A 94 1.99 0.30 -11.73
C LEU A 94 2.47 0.19 -13.18
N LYS A 95 1.83 0.89 -14.13
CA LYS A 95 2.30 0.93 -15.52
C LYS A 95 3.67 1.57 -15.70
N SER A 96 4.11 2.36 -14.72
CA SER A 96 5.43 3.02 -14.73
C SER A 96 6.54 2.10 -14.21
N LEU A 97 6.20 0.92 -13.67
CA LEU A 97 7.19 -0.03 -13.14
C LEU A 97 7.81 -0.86 -14.27
N LEU A 98 9.10 -1.16 -14.11
CA LEU A 98 9.84 -2.10 -14.94
C LEU A 98 9.46 -3.56 -14.67
N LYS A 99 9.17 -3.86 -13.40
CA LYS A 99 8.78 -5.17 -12.91
C LYS A 99 7.92 -5.04 -11.64
N GLU A 100 7.23 -6.12 -11.30
CA GLU A 100 6.57 -6.27 -10.01
C GLU A 100 7.08 -7.53 -9.29
N ASP A 101 7.54 -7.36 -8.06
CA ASP A 101 7.93 -8.43 -7.14
C ASP A 101 6.94 -8.47 -5.97
N LYS A 102 6.05 -9.47 -5.98
CA LYS A 102 4.96 -9.65 -5.01
C LYS A 102 5.24 -10.86 -4.11
N GLU A 103 4.81 -10.78 -2.86
CA GLU A 103 4.89 -11.88 -1.90
C GLU A 103 3.58 -12.06 -1.13
N THR A 104 3.40 -13.26 -0.59
CA THR A 104 2.18 -13.59 0.17
C THR A 104 2.23 -12.93 1.53
N TYR A 105 1.23 -12.10 1.83
CA TYR A 105 1.03 -11.53 3.15
C TYR A 105 0.20 -12.46 4.04
N LYS A 106 -0.96 -12.91 3.55
CA LYS A 106 -1.86 -13.81 4.30
C LYS A 106 -2.71 -14.65 3.37
N VAL A 107 -2.98 -15.90 3.77
CA VAL A 107 -3.83 -16.84 3.05
C VAL A 107 -5.00 -17.23 3.95
N TYR A 108 -6.21 -17.09 3.44
CA TYR A 108 -7.45 -17.62 4.00
C TYR A 108 -8.00 -18.73 3.09
N SER A 109 -9.20 -19.25 3.38
CA SER A 109 -9.79 -20.35 2.59
C SER A 109 -10.23 -19.94 1.18
N ASN A 110 -10.67 -18.69 1.01
CA ASN A 110 -11.26 -18.14 -0.21
C ASN A 110 -10.69 -16.78 -0.60
N LEU A 111 -9.82 -16.23 0.25
CA LEU A 111 -9.13 -14.96 0.02
C LEU A 111 -7.62 -15.17 0.18
N LYS A 112 -6.84 -14.73 -0.80
CA LYS A 112 -5.38 -14.63 -0.70
C LYS A 112 -4.97 -13.18 -0.83
N ILE A 113 -4.13 -12.72 0.09
CA ILE A 113 -3.63 -11.35 0.12
C ILE A 113 -2.13 -11.37 -0.16
N LEU A 114 -1.76 -10.70 -1.24
CA LEU A 114 -0.39 -10.40 -1.61
C LEU A 114 -0.04 -8.95 -1.25
N LYS A 115 1.26 -8.68 -1.16
CA LYS A 115 1.82 -7.34 -1.09
C LYS A 115 3.08 -7.27 -1.96
N PRO A 116 3.47 -6.08 -2.44
CA PRO A 116 4.81 -5.94 -3.02
C PRO A 116 5.89 -6.18 -1.95
N LYS A 117 7.08 -6.57 -2.39
CA LYS A 117 8.26 -6.60 -1.53
C LYS A 117 8.64 -5.19 -1.07
N ALA A 118 9.37 -5.10 0.04
CA ALA A 118 9.73 -3.83 0.66
C ALA A 118 10.49 -2.90 -0.31
N GLU A 119 11.36 -3.46 -1.16
CA GLU A 119 12.13 -2.74 -2.17
C GLU A 119 11.22 -2.10 -3.24
N GLN A 120 10.24 -2.85 -3.75
CA GLN A 120 9.24 -2.31 -4.69
C GLN A 120 8.41 -1.21 -4.01
N LEU A 121 7.97 -1.44 -2.76
CA LEU A 121 7.23 -0.42 -2.00
C LEU A 121 8.06 0.87 -1.87
N LEU A 122 9.33 0.76 -1.52
CA LEU A 122 10.22 1.91 -1.38
C LEU A 122 10.38 2.67 -2.70
N ALA A 123 10.62 1.95 -3.80
CA ALA A 123 10.70 2.56 -5.13
C ALA A 123 9.42 3.33 -5.47
N MET A 124 8.25 2.73 -5.22
CA MET A 124 6.96 3.38 -5.43
C MET A 124 6.77 4.63 -4.55
N LYS A 125 7.24 4.61 -3.30
CA LYS A 125 7.20 5.79 -2.41
C LYS A 125 8.07 6.93 -2.90
N VAL A 126 9.28 6.61 -3.37
CA VAL A 126 10.19 7.60 -3.97
C VAL A 126 9.56 8.21 -5.22
N LEU A 127 9.01 7.40 -6.12
CA LEU A 127 8.35 7.92 -7.34
C LEU A 127 7.16 8.83 -7.00
N ALA A 128 6.35 8.40 -6.04
CA ALA A 128 5.18 9.14 -5.56
C ALA A 128 5.53 10.30 -4.60
N ALA A 129 6.82 10.65 -4.45
CA ALA A 129 7.28 11.69 -3.54
C ALA A 129 6.47 12.98 -3.70
N ARG A 130 5.86 13.40 -2.59
CA ARG A 130 5.20 14.69 -2.44
C ARG A 130 6.00 15.50 -1.41
N PRO A 131 6.15 16.82 -1.60
CA PRO A 131 6.79 17.66 -0.60
C PRO A 131 6.04 17.55 0.74
N GLU A 132 6.76 17.74 1.84
CA GLU A 132 6.19 17.74 3.19
C GLU A 132 4.95 18.64 3.30
N PRO A 133 3.96 18.28 4.15
CA PRO A 133 3.99 17.26 5.20
C PRO A 133 3.40 15.90 4.76
N ALA A 134 3.75 15.43 3.56
CA ALA A 134 3.24 14.18 3.03
C ALA A 134 3.68 12.95 3.85
N LYS A 135 2.73 12.05 4.13
CA LYS A 135 2.97 10.77 4.83
C LYS A 135 3.96 9.84 4.12
N ASP A 136 4.26 10.10 2.84
CA ASP A 136 5.15 9.27 2.04
C ASP A 136 6.60 9.32 2.54
N PHE A 137 7.00 10.43 3.16
CA PHE A 137 8.34 10.58 3.72
C PHE A 137 8.58 9.62 4.89
N ILE A 138 7.67 9.60 5.87
CA ILE A 138 7.74 8.69 7.03
C ILE A 138 7.70 7.24 6.57
N ASP A 139 6.88 6.91 5.56
CA ASP A 139 6.85 5.56 5.02
C ASP A 139 8.19 5.15 4.38
N ALA A 140 8.78 6.04 3.57
CA ALA A 140 10.08 5.79 2.93
C ALA A 140 11.20 5.65 3.98
N TYR A 141 11.16 6.45 5.05
CA TYR A 141 12.10 6.36 6.16
C TYR A 141 12.09 4.96 6.79
N ILE A 142 10.91 4.44 7.10
CA ILE A 142 10.76 3.12 7.72
C ILE A 142 11.20 2.02 6.77
N LEU A 143 10.85 2.12 5.49
CA LEU A 143 11.27 1.17 4.47
C LEU A 143 12.81 1.17 4.32
N CYS A 144 13.47 2.33 4.37
CA CYS A 144 14.93 2.40 4.36
C CYS A 144 15.54 1.72 5.60
N LYS A 145 14.94 1.90 6.79
CA LYS A 145 15.39 1.21 8.01
C LYS A 145 15.18 -0.31 7.93
N ASP A 146 14.04 -0.77 7.43
CA ASP A 146 13.73 -2.19 7.25
C ASP A 146 14.70 -2.86 6.27
N LEU A 147 15.03 -2.17 5.18
CA LEU A 147 15.98 -2.62 4.16
C LEU A 147 17.46 -2.37 4.51
N ASN A 148 17.75 -1.75 5.66
CA ASN A 148 19.10 -1.34 6.07
C ASN A 148 19.84 -0.48 5.03
N ILE A 149 19.12 0.41 4.34
CA ILE A 149 19.72 1.34 3.38
C ILE A 149 20.42 2.47 4.13
N THR A 150 21.71 2.66 3.84
CA THR A 150 22.57 3.64 4.54
C THR A 150 23.20 4.65 3.58
N THR A 151 23.24 4.33 2.28
CA THR A 151 23.82 5.19 1.26
C THR A 151 22.81 5.58 0.20
N ARG A 152 23.04 6.76 -0.41
CA ARG A 152 22.29 7.21 -1.58
C ARG A 152 22.36 6.20 -2.73
N THR A 153 23.52 5.59 -2.93
CA THR A 153 23.73 4.59 -4.00
C THR A 153 22.86 3.36 -3.78
N GLU A 154 22.84 2.79 -2.56
CA GLU A 154 21.95 1.65 -2.23
C GLU A 154 20.47 1.98 -2.48
N LEU A 155 20.04 3.19 -2.11
CA LEU A 155 18.68 3.64 -2.39
C LEU A 155 18.40 3.70 -3.90
N LEU A 156 19.29 4.34 -4.66
CA LEU A 156 19.12 4.48 -6.11
C LEU A 156 19.17 3.15 -6.84
N ASP A 157 20.05 2.23 -6.43
CA ASP A 157 20.12 0.88 -6.98
C ASP A 157 18.79 0.16 -6.74
N THR A 158 18.28 0.20 -5.50
CA THR A 158 16.97 -0.37 -5.13
C THR A 158 15.83 0.24 -5.95
N VAL A 159 15.81 1.56 -6.14
CA VAL A 159 14.77 2.25 -6.92
C VAL A 159 14.87 1.89 -8.40
N SER A 160 16.09 1.85 -8.95
CA SER A 160 16.35 1.61 -10.37
C SER A 160 15.95 0.22 -10.84
N ASP A 161 15.91 -0.75 -9.93
CA ASP A 161 15.42 -2.10 -10.20
C ASP A 161 13.94 -2.13 -10.60
N TYR A 162 13.14 -1.18 -10.10
CA TYR A 162 11.69 -1.15 -10.31
C TYR A 162 11.23 0.01 -11.18
N ILE A 163 11.97 1.12 -11.23
CA ILE A 163 11.52 2.37 -11.84
C ILE A 163 12.66 2.98 -12.66
N PRO A 164 12.43 3.40 -13.91
CA PRO A 164 13.45 4.10 -14.68
C PRO A 164 13.90 5.37 -13.93
N LEU A 165 15.21 5.53 -13.70
CA LEU A 165 15.75 6.72 -13.05
C LEU A 165 15.44 8.02 -13.81
N THR A 166 15.10 7.94 -15.11
CA THR A 166 14.61 9.07 -15.92
C THR A 166 13.29 9.65 -15.43
N LEU A 167 12.54 8.92 -14.59
CA LEU A 167 11.32 9.42 -13.93
C LEU A 167 11.62 10.20 -12.64
N LEU A 168 12.87 10.17 -12.14
CA LEU A 168 13.26 10.93 -10.96
C LEU A 168 13.57 12.38 -11.37
N GLY A 169 12.62 13.27 -11.15
CA GLY A 169 12.79 14.71 -11.32
C GLY A 169 13.39 15.38 -10.08
N GLU A 170 13.52 16.70 -10.14
CA GLU A 170 14.01 17.54 -9.03
C GLU A 170 13.30 17.25 -7.71
N ARG A 171 11.99 17.00 -7.76
CA ARG A 171 11.19 16.66 -6.57
C ARG A 171 11.67 15.37 -5.90
N GLN A 172 11.88 14.31 -6.66
CA GLN A 172 12.33 13.02 -6.13
C GLN A 172 13.77 13.13 -5.60
N ILE A 173 14.63 13.88 -6.29
CA ILE A 173 16.01 14.12 -5.82
C ILE A 173 16.02 14.87 -4.49
N ASN A 174 15.23 15.95 -4.37
CA ASN A 174 15.11 16.68 -3.11
C ASN A 174 14.52 15.80 -2.00
N PHE A 175 13.52 14.97 -2.31
CA PHE A 175 12.95 14.01 -1.36
C PHE A 175 14.01 13.02 -0.86
N ILE A 176 14.83 12.46 -1.75
CA ILE A 176 15.94 11.56 -1.39
C ILE A 176 16.94 12.27 -0.48
N LYS A 177 17.35 13.50 -0.82
CA LYS A 177 18.28 14.26 -0.01
C LYS A 177 17.77 14.43 1.43
N TYR A 178 16.54 14.92 1.60
CA TYR A 178 15.94 15.08 2.93
C TYR A 178 15.78 13.75 3.66
N LEU A 179 15.46 12.66 2.95
CA LEU A 179 15.36 11.33 3.52
C LEU A 179 16.70 10.87 4.13
N GLY A 180 17.80 11.17 3.46
CA GLY A 180 19.15 10.91 3.98
C GLY A 180 19.43 11.70 5.25
N GLU A 181 19.16 13.01 5.23
CA GLU A 181 19.34 13.90 6.38
C GLU A 181 18.59 13.38 7.62
N ASP A 182 17.33 12.99 7.48
CA ASP A 182 16.50 12.44 8.57
C ASP A 182 16.98 11.06 9.05
N LEU A 183 17.56 10.25 8.16
CA LEU A 183 18.17 8.98 8.52
C LEU A 183 19.53 9.14 9.22
N GLY A 184 20.11 10.35 9.21
CA GLY A 184 21.42 10.67 9.77
C GLY A 184 22.58 10.43 8.79
N TYR A 185 22.32 10.44 7.48
CA TYR A 185 23.30 10.19 6.43
C TYR A 185 23.42 11.40 5.48
N ASP A 186 24.60 11.56 4.88
CA ASP A 186 24.82 12.58 3.84
C ASP A 186 24.52 11.98 2.46
N TRP A 187 23.36 12.33 1.91
CA TRP A 187 22.88 11.89 0.59
C TRP A 187 22.77 13.07 -0.40
N GLU A 188 23.57 14.13 -0.23
CA GLU A 188 23.68 15.20 -1.25
C GLU A 188 24.03 14.67 -2.65
#